data_AF-A0A819HIV2-F1
#
_entry.id   AF-A0A819HIV2-F1
#
_cell.length_a   1.000
_cell.length_b   1.000
_cell.length_c   1.000
_cell.angle_alpha   90.00
_cell.angle_beta   90.00
_cell.angle_gamma   90.00
#
_symmetry.space_group_name_H-M   'P 1'
#
loop_
_entity.id
_entity.type
_entity.pdbx_description
1 polymer ?
#
loop_
_entity_poly.entity_id
_entity_poly.type
_entity_poly.pdbx_seq_one_letter_code
_entity_poly.pdbx_strand_id
1 'polypeptide(L)'
;MQPPIPKTLSSIIVPHRLTRTLMYQNFLLCHNRLASILGFASPMAVQLLGANEHWNSDGTFRTAPKLFYQSYSIHVWDDFSMKPAIYAALPNKKFDTYDIFLNELIMYAKSYGLITYSKDDEVRRQISNILMLPLLPPEEIDLAFADIIEDLSSINEKCLKLTDYILRTYIEEALFPPCF
;
A
#
# COMPACT_ATOMS: atom_id res chain seq x y z
N MET A 1 14.19 -34.41 -14.50
CA MET A 1 13.40 -34.91 -13.34
C MET A 1 12.61 -33.76 -12.74
N GLN A 2 11.31 -33.94 -12.57
CA GLN A 2 10.47 -32.99 -11.83
C GLN A 2 10.77 -33.18 -10.33
N PRO A 3 10.97 -32.11 -9.54
CA PRO A 3 11.20 -32.26 -8.11
C PRO A 3 9.99 -32.95 -7.44
N PRO A 4 10.20 -33.76 -6.39
CA PRO A 4 9.11 -34.40 -5.68
C PRO A 4 8.11 -33.36 -5.18
N ILE A 5 6.81 -33.63 -5.37
CA ILE A 5 5.74 -32.73 -4.93
C ILE A 5 5.85 -32.60 -3.40
N PRO A 6 6.08 -31.39 -2.87
CA PRO A 6 6.17 -31.21 -1.43
C PRO A 6 4.84 -31.63 -0.77
N LYS A 7 4.92 -32.26 0.40
CA LYS A 7 3.73 -32.70 1.15
C LYS A 7 3.30 -31.69 2.21
N THR A 8 4.22 -30.82 2.63
CA THR A 8 3.98 -29.75 3.60
C THR A 8 4.64 -28.46 3.14
N LEU A 9 4.10 -27.31 3.59
CA LEU A 9 4.67 -25.98 3.33
C LEU A 9 6.13 -25.88 3.82
N SER A 10 6.41 -26.46 4.99
CA SER A 10 7.76 -26.49 5.59
C SER A 10 8.79 -27.24 4.74
N SER A 11 8.38 -28.24 3.95
CA SER A 11 9.26 -29.02 3.07
C SER A 11 9.58 -28.37 1.72
N ILE A 12 8.98 -27.20 1.42
CA ILE A 12 9.19 -26.54 0.13
C ILE A 12 10.65 -26.07 0.00
N ILE A 13 11.32 -26.54 -1.04
CA ILE A 13 12.65 -26.08 -1.45
C ILE A 13 12.47 -25.41 -2.81
N VAL A 14 12.81 -24.12 -2.88
CA VAL A 14 12.78 -23.36 -4.15
C VAL A 14 14.08 -23.66 -4.90
N PRO A 15 14.03 -24.27 -6.10
CA PRO A 15 15.22 -24.49 -6.90
C PRO A 15 15.90 -23.16 -7.23
N HIS A 16 17.24 -23.12 -7.17
CA HIS A 16 18.01 -21.90 -7.43
C HIS A 16 17.65 -21.19 -8.75
N ARG A 17 17.38 -21.96 -9.81
CA ARG A 17 16.94 -21.40 -11.10
C ARG A 17 15.65 -20.58 -11.03
N LEU A 18 14.80 -20.80 -10.03
CA LEU A 18 13.54 -20.08 -9.83
C LEU A 18 13.71 -18.89 -8.87
N THR A 19 14.87 -18.74 -8.24
CA THR A 19 15.16 -17.58 -7.38
C THR A 19 15.76 -16.42 -8.16
N ARG A 20 15.96 -16.57 -9.47
CA ARG A 20 16.59 -15.59 -10.35
C ARG A 20 15.76 -15.35 -11.62
N THR A 21 15.83 -14.14 -12.17
CA THR A 21 15.30 -13.84 -13.49
C THR A 21 16.21 -14.41 -14.59
N LEU A 22 15.77 -14.39 -15.86
CA LEU A 22 16.62 -14.75 -17.01
C LEU A 22 17.85 -13.84 -17.15
N MET A 23 17.83 -12.65 -16.55
CA MET A 23 18.95 -11.71 -16.48
C MET A 23 19.76 -11.87 -15.19
N TYR A 24 19.63 -12.99 -14.48
CA TYR A 24 20.34 -13.32 -13.23
C TYR A 24 20.07 -12.37 -12.05
N GLN A 25 19.05 -11.51 -12.13
CA GLN A 25 18.65 -10.66 -11.02
C GLN A 25 17.92 -11.50 -9.96
N ASN A 26 17.96 -11.06 -8.70
CA ASN A 26 17.18 -11.71 -7.64
C ASN A 26 15.68 -11.66 -7.96
N PHE A 27 14.97 -12.77 -7.81
CA PHE A 27 13.53 -12.85 -8.06
C PHE A 27 12.76 -13.39 -6.86
N LEU A 28 13.42 -14.16 -5.99
CA LEU A 28 12.82 -14.60 -4.73
C LEU A 28 12.82 -13.42 -3.74
N LEU A 29 11.63 -12.89 -3.46
CA LEU A 29 11.42 -11.79 -2.52
C LEU A 29 11.54 -12.32 -1.09
N CYS A 30 10.79 -13.37 -0.75
CA CYS A 30 10.86 -14.03 0.55
C CYS A 30 10.51 -15.52 0.48
N HIS A 31 11.08 -16.29 1.40
CA HIS A 31 10.67 -17.66 1.72
C HIS A 31 10.54 -17.80 3.23
N ASN A 32 9.45 -17.30 3.78
CA ASN A 32 9.18 -17.29 5.21
C ASN A 32 8.55 -18.63 5.61
N ARG A 33 9.38 -19.56 6.07
CA ARG A 33 8.95 -20.92 6.46
C ARG A 33 8.05 -20.96 7.69
N LEU A 34 8.18 -19.98 8.59
CA LEU A 34 7.39 -19.91 9.82
C LEU A 34 5.95 -19.49 9.50
N ALA A 35 5.80 -18.42 8.72
CA ALA A 35 4.51 -17.96 8.24
C ALA A 35 4.00 -18.76 7.03
N SER A 36 4.81 -19.66 6.47
CA SER A 36 4.51 -20.40 5.24
C SER A 36 4.14 -19.49 4.07
N ILE A 37 4.90 -18.41 3.88
CA ILE A 37 4.73 -17.43 2.80
C ILE A 37 5.89 -17.57 1.82
N LEU A 38 5.57 -17.56 0.53
CA LEU A 38 6.55 -17.57 -0.53
C LEU A 38 6.26 -16.43 -1.50
N GLY A 39 7.16 -15.45 -1.59
CA GLY A 39 7.00 -14.24 -2.39
C GLY A 39 8.03 -14.12 -3.50
N PHE A 40 7.62 -13.53 -4.64
CA PHE A 40 8.47 -13.30 -5.81
C PHE A 40 8.28 -11.89 -6.35
N ALA A 41 9.40 -11.20 -6.60
CA ALA A 41 9.45 -9.91 -7.26
C ALA A 41 10.87 -9.66 -7.80
N SER A 42 10.98 -9.15 -9.03
CA SER A 42 12.25 -8.66 -9.56
C SER A 42 12.55 -7.26 -9.01
N PRO A 43 13.81 -6.78 -9.04
CA PRO A 43 14.13 -5.42 -8.61
C PRO A 43 13.35 -4.38 -9.42
N MET A 44 13.24 -4.60 -10.74
CA MET A 44 12.47 -3.76 -11.65
C MET A 44 10.98 -3.70 -11.26
N ALA A 45 10.39 -4.84 -10.88
CA ALA A 45 8.98 -4.87 -10.48
C ALA A 45 8.71 -4.03 -9.23
N VAL A 46 9.64 -4.03 -8.27
CA VAL A 46 9.53 -3.21 -7.07
C VAL A 46 9.77 -1.73 -7.38
N GLN A 47 10.71 -1.41 -8.27
CA GLN A 47 10.92 -0.04 -8.74
C GLN A 47 9.67 0.51 -9.45
N LEU A 48 9.02 -0.31 -10.30
CA LEU A 48 7.74 0.04 -10.90
C LEU A 48 6.67 0.29 -9.83
N LEU A 49 6.60 -0.55 -8.79
CA LEU A 49 5.68 -0.33 -7.67
C LEU A 49 5.90 1.03 -7.00
N GLY A 50 7.15 1.39 -6.73
CA GLY A 50 7.51 2.67 -6.09
C GLY A 50 7.30 3.90 -6.98
N ALA A 51 7.28 3.72 -8.30
CA ALA A 51 7.06 4.80 -9.27
C ALA A 51 5.58 5.05 -9.58
N ASN A 52 4.67 4.19 -9.12
CA ASN A 52 3.24 4.26 -9.43
C ASN A 52 2.40 4.59 -8.19
N GLU A 53 1.52 5.58 -8.30
CA GLU A 53 0.60 5.96 -7.21
C GLU A 53 -0.53 4.94 -7.01
N HIS A 54 -0.91 4.24 -8.07
CA HIS A 54 -2.03 3.31 -8.08
C HIS A 54 -1.54 1.87 -8.30
N TRP A 55 -1.98 1.00 -7.40
CA TRP A 55 -1.67 -0.41 -7.34
C TRP A 55 -2.95 -1.18 -7.04
N ASN A 56 -3.11 -2.30 -7.74
CA ASN A 56 -4.21 -3.22 -7.54
C ASN A 56 -3.67 -4.52 -6.97
N SER A 57 -4.45 -5.17 -6.13
CA SER A 57 -4.11 -6.50 -5.66
C SER A 57 -5.30 -7.41 -5.77
N ASP A 58 -5.03 -8.66 -6.10
CA ASP A 58 -6.01 -9.72 -6.18
C ASP A 58 -5.39 -10.99 -5.62
N GLY A 59 -6.23 -11.95 -5.23
CA GLY A 59 -5.68 -13.28 -5.12
C GLY A 59 -6.67 -14.37 -5.46
N THR A 60 -6.13 -15.37 -6.13
CA THR A 60 -6.85 -16.44 -6.78
C THR A 60 -6.73 -17.72 -5.97
N PHE A 61 -7.88 -18.34 -5.68
CA PHE A 61 -7.96 -19.51 -4.80
C PHE A 61 -7.97 -20.82 -5.59
N ARG A 62 -8.68 -20.86 -6.72
CA ARG A 62 -8.84 -22.08 -7.54
C ARG A 62 -7.55 -22.52 -8.23
N THR A 63 -6.69 -21.56 -8.53
CA THR A 63 -5.40 -21.74 -9.22
C THR A 63 -4.21 -21.79 -8.26
N ALA A 64 -4.46 -21.65 -6.95
CA ALA A 64 -3.41 -21.74 -5.95
C ALA A 64 -2.80 -23.15 -5.94
N PRO A 65 -1.47 -23.29 -5.79
CA PRO A 65 -0.86 -24.59 -5.58
C PRO A 65 -1.47 -25.26 -4.34
N LYS A 66 -1.74 -26.57 -4.38
CA LYS A 66 -2.50 -27.30 -3.34
C LYS A 66 -2.06 -27.08 -1.88
N LEU A 67 -0.80 -26.70 -1.66
CA LEU A 67 -0.26 -26.45 -0.32
C LEU A 67 -0.59 -25.05 0.22
N PHE A 68 -0.98 -24.13 -0.64
CA PHE A 68 -1.33 -22.75 -0.30
C PHE A 68 -2.83 -22.53 -0.48
N TYR A 69 -3.37 -21.61 0.30
CA TYR A 69 -4.77 -21.24 0.21
C TYR A 69 -5.04 -20.28 -0.95
N GLN A 70 -4.08 -19.41 -1.26
CA GLN A 70 -4.24 -18.36 -2.28
C GLN A 70 -2.93 -18.09 -3.02
N SER A 71 -3.02 -17.84 -4.32
CA SER A 71 -2.01 -17.14 -5.10
C SER A 71 -2.38 -15.67 -5.15
N TYR A 72 -1.64 -14.84 -4.44
CA TYR A 72 -1.82 -13.40 -4.36
C TYR A 72 -0.92 -12.69 -5.37
N SER A 73 -1.41 -11.62 -5.99
CA SER A 73 -0.64 -10.80 -6.91
C SER A 73 -0.92 -9.32 -6.71
N ILE A 74 0.14 -8.52 -6.86
CA ILE A 74 0.05 -7.06 -6.89
C ILE A 74 0.40 -6.61 -8.31
N HIS A 75 -0.42 -5.72 -8.83
CA HIS A 75 -0.38 -5.22 -10.19
C HIS A 75 -0.16 -3.72 -10.17
N VAL A 76 0.62 -3.26 -11.14
CA VAL A 76 0.82 -1.84 -11.44
C VAL A 76 0.15 -1.53 -12.77
N TRP A 77 -0.39 -0.32 -12.88
CA TRP A 77 -0.82 0.22 -14.15
C TRP A 77 0.39 0.84 -14.87
N ASP A 78 0.54 0.56 -16.15
CA ASP A 78 1.27 1.43 -17.06
C ASP A 78 0.31 2.06 -18.07
N ASP A 79 0.82 2.97 -18.91
CA ASP A 79 0.03 3.73 -19.89
C ASP A 79 -0.83 2.86 -20.83
N PHE A 80 -0.56 1.56 -20.91
CA PHE A 80 -1.18 0.65 -21.88
C PHE A 80 -1.94 -0.51 -21.23
N SER A 81 -1.60 -0.92 -20.00
CA SER A 81 -2.14 -2.14 -19.40
C SER A 81 -1.84 -2.29 -17.91
N MET A 82 -2.65 -3.11 -17.24
CA MET A 82 -2.35 -3.59 -15.88
C MET A 82 -1.42 -4.81 -15.94
N LYS A 83 -0.24 -4.73 -15.30
CA LYS A 83 0.77 -5.80 -15.29
C LYS A 83 1.01 -6.35 -13.89
N PRO A 84 1.02 -7.69 -13.71
CA PRO A 84 1.39 -8.28 -12.43
C PRO A 84 2.89 -8.08 -12.15
N ALA A 85 3.20 -7.43 -11.03
CA ALA A 85 4.54 -7.08 -10.61
C ALA A 85 5.07 -8.01 -9.51
N ILE A 86 4.21 -8.36 -8.55
CA ILE A 86 4.57 -9.15 -7.37
C ILE A 86 3.63 -10.34 -7.27
N TYR A 87 4.17 -11.49 -6.88
CA TYR A 87 3.42 -12.73 -6.68
C TYR A 87 3.73 -13.30 -5.30
N ALA A 88 2.73 -13.89 -4.66
CA ALA A 88 2.92 -14.61 -3.42
C ALA A 88 1.99 -15.82 -3.31
N ALA A 89 2.49 -16.89 -2.73
CA ALA A 89 1.68 -18.01 -2.30
C ALA A 89 1.47 -17.89 -0.78
N LEU A 90 0.20 -17.78 -0.36
CA LEU A 90 -0.18 -17.48 1.02
C LEU A 90 -0.93 -18.65 1.65
N PRO A 91 -0.72 -18.94 2.96
CA PRO A 91 -1.30 -20.08 3.64
C PRO A 91 -2.78 -19.91 3.99
N ASN A 92 -3.29 -18.67 4.06
CA ASN A 92 -4.66 -18.34 4.43
C ASN A 92 -4.98 -16.86 4.10
N LYS A 93 -6.20 -16.41 4.40
CA LYS A 93 -6.72 -15.04 4.17
C LYS A 93 -6.78 -14.17 5.44
N LYS A 94 -5.93 -14.43 6.45
CA LYS A 94 -5.94 -13.67 7.70
C LYS A 94 -5.15 -12.37 7.55
N PHE A 95 -5.58 -11.35 8.27
CA PHE A 95 -4.90 -10.05 8.36
C PHE A 95 -3.39 -10.22 8.62
N ASP A 96 -3.01 -10.98 9.65
CA ASP A 96 -1.61 -11.21 10.03
C ASP A 96 -0.77 -11.80 8.88
N THR A 97 -1.36 -12.62 8.02
CA THR A 97 -0.65 -13.20 6.87
C THR A 97 -0.34 -12.14 5.81
N TYR A 98 -1.27 -11.23 5.55
CA TYR A 98 -1.04 -10.10 4.66
C TYR A 98 -0.05 -9.11 5.26
N ASP A 99 -0.14 -8.82 6.56
CA ASP A 99 0.77 -7.92 7.25
C ASP A 99 2.22 -8.43 7.20
N ILE A 100 2.45 -9.71 7.50
CA ILE A 100 3.78 -10.32 7.36
C ILE A 100 4.28 -10.23 5.92
N PHE A 101 3.44 -10.59 4.93
CA PHE A 101 3.85 -10.55 3.52
C PHE A 101 4.20 -9.12 3.05
N LEU A 102 3.38 -8.12 3.39
CA LEU A 102 3.62 -6.74 3.01
C LEU A 102 4.86 -6.17 3.71
N ASN A 103 5.12 -6.55 4.96
CA ASN A 103 6.36 -6.19 5.65
C ASN A 103 7.59 -6.80 4.98
N GLU A 104 7.54 -8.08 4.57
CA GLU A 104 8.61 -8.72 3.78
C GLU A 104 8.85 -7.96 2.47
N LEU A 105 7.79 -7.54 1.78
CA LEU A 105 7.88 -6.72 0.57
C LEU A 105 8.51 -5.34 0.86
N ILE A 106 8.13 -4.66 1.94
CA ILE A 106 8.73 -3.37 2.33
C ILE A 106 10.23 -3.54 2.60
N MET A 107 10.62 -4.58 3.34
CA MET A 107 12.03 -4.86 3.63
C MET A 107 12.81 -5.17 2.35
N TYR A 108 12.21 -5.93 1.44
CA TYR A 108 12.79 -6.19 0.12
C TYR A 108 12.94 -4.92 -0.70
N ALA A 109 11.93 -4.04 -0.72
CA ALA A 109 12.00 -2.76 -1.43
C ALA A 109 13.09 -1.84 -0.89
N LYS A 110 13.21 -1.75 0.44
CA LYS A 110 14.28 -1.00 1.11
C LYS A 110 15.68 -1.48 0.71
N SER A 111 15.84 -2.79 0.49
CA SER A 111 17.12 -3.36 0.01
C SER A 111 17.53 -2.85 -1.39
N TYR A 112 16.59 -2.30 -2.17
CA TYR A 112 16.83 -1.66 -3.46
C TYR A 112 16.82 -0.12 -3.39
N GLY A 113 16.91 0.45 -2.20
CA GLY A 113 16.98 1.90 -1.99
C GLY A 113 15.63 2.61 -2.08
N LEU A 114 14.51 1.88 -2.12
CA LEU A 114 13.18 2.48 -2.03
C LEU A 114 12.88 2.83 -0.58
N ILE A 115 12.48 4.07 -0.34
CA ILE A 115 12.01 4.54 0.96
C ILE A 115 10.50 4.34 1.05
N THR A 116 10.02 3.94 2.22
CA THR A 116 8.58 3.98 2.51
C THR A 116 8.14 5.43 2.53
N TYR A 117 7.18 5.78 1.68
CA TYR A 117 6.42 7.01 1.88
C TYR A 117 5.67 6.87 3.21
N SER A 118 6.15 7.57 4.24
CA SER A 118 5.34 7.79 5.42
C SER A 118 4.22 8.72 4.99
N LYS A 119 2.96 8.31 5.17
CA LYS A 119 1.90 9.31 5.29
C LYS A 119 2.39 10.28 6.36
N ASP A 120 2.29 11.56 6.05
CA ASP A 120 2.59 12.59 7.01
C ASP A 120 1.50 12.50 8.08
N ASP A 121 1.83 11.87 9.22
CA ASP A 121 0.90 11.66 10.34
C ASP A 121 0.35 13.00 10.84
N GLU A 122 1.14 14.06 10.67
CA GLU A 122 0.76 15.41 11.01
C GLU A 122 -0.28 15.94 10.00
N VAL A 123 -0.07 15.76 8.68
CA VAL A 123 -1.13 16.03 7.67
C VAL A 123 -2.39 15.23 7.96
N ARG A 124 -2.27 13.94 8.31
CA ARG A 124 -3.43 13.10 8.64
C ARG A 124 -4.19 13.63 9.86
N ARG A 125 -3.47 14.02 10.92
CA ARG A 125 -4.03 14.61 12.13
C ARG A 125 -4.83 15.87 11.78
N GLN A 126 -4.25 16.75 10.96
CA GLN A 126 -4.90 17.99 10.56
C GLN A 126 -6.12 17.78 9.65
N ILE A 127 -6.07 16.83 8.72
CA ILE A 127 -7.26 16.44 7.94
C ILE A 127 -8.37 15.90 8.86
N SER A 128 -8.00 15.14 9.91
CA SER A 128 -8.97 14.68 10.90
C SER A 128 -9.58 15.85 11.68
N ASN A 129 -8.78 16.84 12.07
CA ASN A 129 -9.26 18.04 12.78
C ASN A 129 -10.28 18.82 11.92
N ILE A 130 -10.01 18.98 10.62
CA ILE A 130 -10.95 19.59 9.66
C ILE A 130 -12.30 18.86 9.68
N LEU A 131 -12.29 17.54 9.61
CA LEU A 131 -13.52 16.74 9.59
C LEU A 131 -14.27 16.77 10.94
N MET A 132 -13.60 17.20 12.00
CA MET A 132 -14.19 17.34 13.34
C MET A 132 -14.75 18.74 13.61
N LEU A 133 -14.46 19.75 12.78
CA LEU A 133 -15.01 21.11 12.93
C LEU A 133 -16.53 21.16 13.10
N PRO A 134 -17.34 20.36 12.35
CA PRO A 134 -18.80 20.36 12.53
C PRO A 134 -19.28 19.82 13.88
N LEU A 135 -18.39 19.23 14.69
CA LEU A 135 -18.70 18.73 16.03
C LEU A 135 -18.46 19.78 17.12
N LEU A 136 -17.84 20.91 16.78
CA LEU A 136 -17.62 22.01 17.70
C LEU A 136 -18.86 22.91 17.83
N PRO A 137 -19.03 23.61 18.96
CA PRO A 137 -19.98 24.72 19.07
C PRO A 137 -19.72 25.76 17.96
N PRO A 138 -20.75 26.32 17.31
CA PRO A 138 -20.59 27.26 16.19
C PRO A 138 -19.64 28.44 16.47
N GLU A 139 -19.67 28.96 17.68
CA GLU A 139 -18.83 30.06 18.16
C GLU A 139 -17.32 29.73 18.25
N GLU A 140 -16.95 28.45 18.25
CA GLU A 140 -15.55 27.98 18.33
C GLU A 140 -14.97 27.60 16.96
N ILE A 141 -15.81 27.45 15.93
CA ILE A 141 -15.40 26.91 14.62
C ILE A 141 -14.36 27.81 13.94
N ASP A 142 -14.57 29.13 13.92
CA ASP A 142 -13.69 30.08 13.24
C ASP A 142 -12.27 30.07 13.82
N LEU A 143 -12.19 30.09 15.16
CA LEU A 143 -10.92 30.05 15.88
C LEU A 143 -10.20 28.72 15.66
N ALA A 144 -10.92 27.61 15.81
CA ALA A 144 -10.35 26.27 15.59
C ALA A 144 -9.86 26.08 14.14
N PHE A 145 -10.57 26.64 13.17
CA PHE A 145 -10.18 26.57 11.76
C PHE A 145 -8.96 27.44 11.44
N ALA A 146 -8.83 28.61 12.06
CA ALA A 146 -7.64 29.46 11.92
C ALA A 146 -6.37 28.74 12.40
N ASP A 147 -6.44 28.09 13.58
CA ASP A 147 -5.35 27.29 14.13
C ASP A 147 -4.95 26.14 13.19
N ILE A 148 -5.96 25.45 12.62
CA ILE A 148 -5.75 24.37 11.65
C ILE A 148 -5.07 24.88 10.37
N ILE A 149 -5.42 26.06 9.87
CA ILE A 149 -4.80 26.66 8.68
C ILE A 149 -3.34 27.01 8.95
N GLU A 150 -3.04 27.65 10.08
CA GLU A 150 -1.68 28.02 10.45
C GLU A 150 -0.79 26.78 10.50
N ASP A 151 -1.24 25.74 11.20
CA ASP A 151 -0.57 24.45 11.26
C ASP A 151 -0.40 23.84 9.85
N LEU A 152 -1.47 23.65 9.07
CA LEU A 152 -1.42 23.00 7.76
C LEU A 152 -0.52 23.73 6.75
N SER A 153 -0.54 25.06 6.76
CA SER A 153 0.27 25.89 5.87
C SER A 153 1.77 25.74 6.16
N SER A 154 2.13 25.52 7.42
CA SER A 154 3.51 25.26 7.85
C SER A 154 4.00 23.85 7.47
N ILE A 155 3.08 22.88 7.39
CA ILE A 155 3.38 21.48 7.13
C ILE A 155 3.41 21.17 5.63
N ASN A 156 2.42 21.64 4.87
CA ASN A 156 2.24 21.25 3.47
C ASN A 156 1.48 22.31 2.65
N GLU A 157 2.20 23.05 1.81
CA GLU A 157 1.62 24.06 0.92
C GLU A 157 0.56 23.50 -0.05
N LYS A 158 0.59 22.19 -0.39
CA LYS A 158 -0.44 21.60 -1.25
C LYS A 158 -1.81 21.51 -0.58
N CYS A 159 -1.87 21.57 0.76
CA CYS A 159 -3.10 21.56 1.53
C CYS A 159 -3.82 22.93 1.53
N LEU A 160 -3.17 24.01 1.09
CA LEU A 160 -3.76 25.34 0.99
C LEU A 160 -5.04 25.39 0.13
N LYS A 161 -5.11 24.56 -0.92
CA LYS A 161 -6.30 24.48 -1.78
C LYS A 161 -7.51 23.89 -1.06
N LEU A 162 -7.28 22.96 -0.13
CA LEU A 162 -8.35 22.32 0.63
C LEU A 162 -8.89 23.28 1.69
N THR A 163 -8.01 24.00 2.39
CA THR A 163 -8.43 24.97 3.41
C THR A 163 -9.17 26.15 2.78
N ASP A 164 -8.71 26.68 1.63
CA ASP A 164 -9.43 27.74 0.88
C ASP A 164 -10.84 27.29 0.45
N TYR A 165 -10.99 26.03 0.02
CA TYR A 165 -12.31 25.46 -0.29
C TYR A 165 -13.23 25.42 0.93
N ILE A 166 -12.73 24.94 2.08
CA ILE A 166 -13.53 24.82 3.31
C ILE A 166 -13.92 26.20 3.84
N LEU A 167 -12.99 27.15 3.85
CA LEU A 167 -13.21 28.53 4.27
C LEU A 167 -14.44 29.12 3.55
N ARG A 168 -14.42 29.07 2.22
CA ARG A 168 -15.47 29.63 1.35
C ARG A 168 -16.80 28.88 1.41
N THR A 169 -16.77 27.60 1.77
CA THR A 169 -17.96 26.73 1.70
C THR A 169 -18.65 26.57 3.04
N TYR A 170 -17.91 26.62 4.15
CA TYR A 170 -18.40 26.23 5.48
C TYR A 170 -18.15 27.26 6.59
N ILE A 171 -17.16 28.14 6.46
CA ILE A 171 -16.71 29.02 7.56
C ILE A 171 -17.15 30.47 7.35
N GLU A 172 -17.04 30.99 6.13
CA GLU A 172 -17.55 32.32 5.78
C GLU A 172 -19.09 32.30 5.67
N GLU A 173 -19.67 32.82 4.58
CA GLU A 173 -21.10 32.70 4.35
C GLU A 173 -21.42 31.31 3.76
N ALA A 174 -21.61 30.32 4.64
CA ALA A 174 -21.90 28.95 4.25
C ALA A 174 -23.18 28.85 3.40
N LEU A 175 -23.03 28.53 2.11
CA LEU A 175 -24.12 28.24 1.17
C LEU A 175 -24.29 26.73 0.93
N PHE A 176 -23.80 25.87 1.83
CA PHE A 176 -23.74 24.42 1.62
C PHE A 176 -25.01 23.65 2.03
N PRO A 177 -25.50 22.69 1.21
CA PRO A 177 -25.04 22.41 -0.15
C PRO A 177 -25.50 23.54 -1.08
N PRO A 178 -24.73 23.86 -2.13
CA PRO A 178 -25.15 24.88 -3.09
C PRO A 178 -26.55 24.53 -3.61
N CYS A 179 -27.50 25.43 -3.43
CA CYS A 179 -28.79 25.33 -4.09
C CYS A 179 -28.52 25.32 -5.60
N PHE A 180 -28.84 24.19 -6.25
CA PHE A 180 -28.82 24.06 -7.72
C PHE A 180 -29.79 25.05 -8.38
#